data_AF-C1IE45-F1
#
_entry.id   AF-C1IE45-F1
#
_cell.length_a   1.000
_cell.length_b   1.000
_cell.length_c   1.000
_cell.angle_alpha   90.00
_cell.angle_beta   90.00
_cell.angle_gamma   90.00
#
_symmetry.space_group_name_H-M   'P 1'
#
loop_
_entity.id
_entity.type
_entity.pdbx_description
1 polymer ?
#
loop_
_entity_poly.entity_id
_entity_poly.type
_entity_poly.pdbx_seq_one_letter_code
_entity_poly.pdbx_strand_id
1 'polypeptide(L)'
;SKQLFGSEKELIRFDMSEYMEKHSISRLIGSPPGYVGYSEGGQLTEQVYKKPNSVILFDEIEKAHPDIYNIMLQILDEGRLTDSAGKLIDFTNTIILLTSNLGCP
;
A
#
# COMPACT_ATOMS: atom_id res chain seq x y z
N SER A 1 -11.66 2.80 -21.64
CA SER A 1 -10.92 2.59 -20.38
C SER A 1 -11.68 3.01 -19.11
N LYS A 2 -13.02 3.14 -19.14
CA LYS A 2 -13.87 3.52 -17.99
C LYS A 2 -14.98 2.49 -17.69
N GLN A 3 -14.83 1.27 -18.21
CA GLN A 3 -15.92 0.28 -18.30
C GLN A 3 -15.79 -0.92 -17.35
N LEU A 4 -14.72 -1.01 -16.55
CA LEU A 4 -14.58 -2.04 -15.51
C LEU A 4 -14.82 -1.51 -14.08
N PHE A 5 -14.89 -0.20 -13.91
CA PHE A 5 -15.01 0.44 -12.60
C PHE A 5 -16.28 1.27 -12.59
N GLY A 6 -17.37 0.63 -12.16
CA GLY A 6 -18.54 1.35 -11.70
C GLY A 6 -18.11 2.42 -10.70
N SER A 7 -18.84 3.52 -10.68
CA SER A 7 -18.59 4.77 -9.93
C SER A 7 -18.47 4.64 -8.40
N GLU A 8 -18.17 3.46 -7.85
CA GLU A 8 -18.24 3.13 -6.42
C GLU A 8 -16.89 2.88 -5.75
N LYS A 9 -15.85 2.44 -6.48
CA LYS A 9 -14.52 2.20 -5.89
C LYS A 9 -13.53 3.28 -6.33
N GLU A 10 -12.94 3.96 -5.35
CA GLU A 10 -11.89 4.94 -5.58
C GLU A 10 -10.57 4.24 -5.91
N LEU A 11 -9.95 4.65 -7.02
CA LEU A 11 -8.60 4.21 -7.39
C LEU A 11 -7.60 5.09 -6.65
N ILE A 12 -6.80 4.46 -5.78
CA ILE A 12 -5.73 5.09 -5.03
C ILE A 12 -4.42 4.55 -5.60
N ARG A 13 -3.54 5.44 -6.05
CA ARG A 13 -2.29 5.07 -6.72
C ARG A 13 -1.10 5.44 -5.86
N PHE A 14 -0.16 4.50 -5.73
CA PHE A 14 1.16 4.70 -5.13
C PHE A 14 2.23 4.43 -6.20
N ASP A 15 3.09 5.43 -6.44
CA ASP A 15 4.27 5.27 -7.29
C ASP A 15 5.41 4.67 -6.47
N MET A 16 5.86 3.46 -6.82
CA MET A 16 6.87 2.73 -6.06
C MET A 16 8.28 3.31 -6.19
N SER A 17 8.51 4.21 -7.16
CA SER A 17 9.74 5.00 -7.23
C SER A 17 9.87 5.97 -6.04
N GLU A 18 8.77 6.41 -5.42
CA GLU A 18 8.83 7.20 -4.18
C GLU A 18 9.23 6.37 -2.94
N TYR A 19 9.22 5.04 -3.08
CA TYR A 19 9.44 4.10 -2.00
C TYR A 19 10.72 3.24 -2.14
N MET A 20 11.69 3.75 -2.91
CA MET A 20 12.99 3.08 -3.14
C MET A 20 13.87 3.00 -1.88
N GLU A 21 13.75 3.98 -0.99
CA GLU A 21 14.63 4.14 0.17
C GLU A 21 14.01 3.56 1.44
N LYS A 22 14.80 2.95 2.31
CA LYS A 22 14.28 2.29 3.54
C LYS A 22 13.41 3.19 4.42
N HIS A 23 13.79 4.46 4.58
CA HIS A 23 13.04 5.41 5.42
C HIS A 23 11.67 5.77 4.83
N SER A 24 11.52 5.69 3.51
CA SER A 24 10.27 6.03 2.82
C SER A 24 9.13 5.04 3.12
N ILE A 25 9.45 3.81 3.51
CA ILE A 25 8.47 2.77 3.89
C ILE A 25 7.62 3.22 5.08
N SER A 26 8.22 3.99 6.01
CA SER A 26 7.48 4.56 7.14
C SER A 26 6.35 5.50 6.70
N ARG A 27 6.46 6.14 5.53
CA ARG A 27 5.35 6.93 4.98
C ARG A 27 4.20 6.03 4.52
N LEU A 28 4.48 4.81 4.05
CA LEU A 28 3.47 3.88 3.55
C LEU A 28 2.68 3.23 4.69
N ILE A 29 3.35 2.81 5.76
CA ILE A 29 2.76 2.01 6.87
C ILE A 29 2.86 2.66 8.26
N GLY A 30 3.39 3.87 8.37
CA GLY A 30 3.57 4.61 9.61
C GLY A 30 4.98 4.49 10.18
N SER A 31 5.34 5.44 11.06
CA SER A 31 6.62 5.42 11.78
C SER A 31 6.59 4.44 12.96
N PRO A 32 7.71 3.78 13.29
CA PRO A 32 7.79 2.89 14.46
C PRO A 32 7.77 3.65 15.80
N PRO A 33 7.51 2.96 16.94
CA PRO A 33 7.52 3.56 18.28
C PRO A 33 8.81 4.33 18.57
N GLY A 34 8.67 5.56 19.06
CA GLY A 34 9.80 6.43 19.41
C GLY A 34 10.34 7.32 18.28
N TYR A 35 9.75 7.26 17.08
CA TYR A 35 10.07 8.15 15.96
C TYR A 35 9.01 9.25 15.80
N VAL A 36 9.41 10.37 15.19
CA VAL A 36 8.47 11.44 14.83
C VAL A 36 7.40 10.89 13.88
N GLY A 37 6.12 11.18 14.15
CA GLY A 37 4.99 10.66 13.40
C GLY A 37 4.52 9.25 13.82
N TYR A 38 4.99 8.71 14.94
CA TYR A 38 4.59 7.38 15.45
C TYR A 38 3.07 7.20 15.60
N SER A 39 2.34 8.24 16.02
CA SER A 39 0.89 8.18 16.20
C SER A 39 0.10 8.31 14.89
N GLU A 40 0.76 8.54 13.76
CA GLU A 40 0.13 8.64 12.45
C GLU A 40 0.22 7.30 11.73
N GLY A 41 -0.93 6.77 11.30
CA GLY A 41 -0.95 5.63 10.39
C GLY A 41 -0.31 6.02 9.06
N GLY A 42 0.27 5.03 8.37
CA GLY A 42 0.83 5.24 7.04
C GLY A 42 -0.20 5.61 5.99
N GLN A 43 0.26 6.16 4.88
CA GLN A 43 -0.59 6.55 3.77
C GLN A 43 -1.42 5.38 3.22
N LEU A 44 -0.86 4.18 3.11
CA LEU A 44 -1.61 3.01 2.65
C LEU A 44 -2.63 2.56 3.70
N THR A 45 -2.18 2.41 4.94
CA THR A 45 -2.99 1.86 6.03
C THR A 45 -4.16 2.78 6.37
N GLU A 46 -3.96 4.09 6.36
CA GLU A 46 -5.02 5.07 6.58
C GLU A 46 -6.04 5.14 5.43
N GLN A 47 -5.59 4.99 4.18
CA GLN A 47 -6.51 4.99 3.03
C GLN A 47 -7.43 3.79 3.06
N VAL A 48 -6.89 2.59 3.30
CA VAL A 48 -7.69 1.36 3.39
C VAL A 48 -8.57 1.37 4.63
N TYR A 49 -8.07 1.87 5.76
CA TYR A 49 -8.89 2.04 6.97
C TYR A 49 -10.11 2.94 6.74
N LYS A 50 -9.92 4.08 6.06
CA LYS A 50 -11.01 5.04 5.78
C LYS A 50 -11.94 4.55 4.67
N LYS A 51 -11.41 3.80 3.70
CA LYS A 51 -12.13 3.31 2.51
C LYS A 51 -11.78 1.84 2.24
N PRO A 52 -12.34 0.88 3.00
CA PRO A 52 -12.02 -0.55 2.85
C PRO A 52 -12.42 -1.13 1.49
N ASN A 53 -13.40 -0.51 0.82
CA ASN A 53 -13.85 -0.86 -0.53
C ASN A 53 -13.12 -0.04 -1.60
N SER A 54 -11.80 -0.12 -1.65
CA SER A 54 -10.96 0.64 -2.57
C SER A 54 -10.25 -0.24 -3.60
N VAL A 55 -9.73 0.40 -4.65
CA VAL A 55 -8.75 -0.20 -5.55
C VAL A 55 -7.41 0.48 -5.27
N ILE A 56 -6.41 -0.29 -4.85
CA ILE A 56 -5.05 0.20 -4.63
C ILE A 56 -4.19 -0.24 -5.80
N LEU A 57 -3.58 0.72 -6.48
CA LEU A 57 -2.60 0.49 -7.53
C LEU A 57 -1.19 0.81 -7.02
N PHE A 58 -0.31 -0.18 -6.99
CA PHE A 58 1.13 0.02 -6.83
C PHE A 58 1.77 0.03 -8.22
N ASP A 59 2.18 1.21 -8.66
CA ASP A 59 2.76 1.45 -9.98
C ASP A 59 4.28 1.22 -9.93
N GLU A 60 4.86 0.60 -10.96
CA GLU A 60 6.31 0.33 -11.08
C GLU A 60 6.89 -0.47 -9.89
N ILE A 61 6.23 -1.57 -9.50
CA ILE A 61 6.58 -2.32 -8.27
C ILE A 61 8.04 -2.77 -8.20
N GLU A 62 8.70 -2.97 -9.34
CA GLU A 62 10.13 -3.31 -9.41
C GLU A 62 11.06 -2.25 -8.82
N LYS A 63 10.59 -1.00 -8.69
CA LYS A 63 11.36 0.11 -8.12
C LYS A 63 11.29 0.14 -6.60
N ALA A 64 10.27 -0.49 -5.99
CA ALA A 64 10.08 -0.47 -4.55
C ALA A 64 11.30 -1.02 -3.78
N HIS A 65 11.53 -0.50 -2.58
CA HIS A 65 12.47 -1.11 -1.65
C HIS A 65 12.09 -2.58 -1.37
N PRO A 66 13.05 -3.52 -1.28
CA PRO A 66 12.75 -4.94 -1.12
C PRO A 66 11.83 -5.30 0.06
N ASP A 67 11.93 -4.56 1.18
CA ASP A 67 11.07 -4.76 2.34
C ASP A 67 9.57 -4.54 2.05
N ILE A 68 9.21 -3.80 0.99
CA ILE A 68 7.80 -3.64 0.56
C ILE A 68 7.23 -4.97 0.05
N TYR A 69 8.05 -5.84 -0.55
CA TYR A 69 7.57 -7.16 -0.97
C TYR A 69 7.09 -7.98 0.23
N ASN A 70 7.75 -7.88 1.39
CA ASN A 70 7.30 -8.59 2.59
C ASN A 70 5.93 -8.07 3.07
N ILE A 71 5.72 -6.75 3.01
CA ILE A 71 4.44 -6.13 3.32
C ILE A 71 3.37 -6.62 2.34
N MET A 72 3.68 -6.64 1.04
CA MET A 72 2.75 -7.13 0.01
C MET A 72 2.42 -8.60 0.20
N LEU A 73 3.41 -9.45 0.51
CA LEU A 73 3.20 -10.87 0.79
C LEU A 73 2.25 -11.06 1.97
N GLN A 74 2.44 -10.31 3.05
CA GLN A 74 1.53 -10.36 4.20
C GLN A 74 0.09 -9.99 3.81
N ILE A 75 -0.10 -8.91 3.04
CA ILE A 75 -1.42 -8.49 2.59
C ILE A 75 -2.05 -9.52 1.64
N LEU A 76 -1.28 -10.06 0.71
CA LEU A 76 -1.78 -11.00 -0.31
C LEU A 76 -2.09 -12.39 0.27
N ASP A 77 -1.41 -12.79 1.34
CA ASP A 77 -1.63 -14.08 2.03
C ASP A 77 -2.75 -13.97 3.08
N GLU A 78 -2.62 -13.04 4.03
CA GLU A 78 -3.53 -12.93 5.17
C GLU A 78 -4.73 -12.00 4.92
N GLY A 79 -4.69 -11.19 3.87
CA GLY A 79 -5.67 -10.12 3.65
C GLY A 79 -5.60 -8.99 4.68
N ARG A 80 -4.50 -8.89 5.45
CA ARG A 80 -4.38 -7.97 6.58
C ARG A 80 -2.98 -7.41 6.69
N LEU A 81 -2.86 -6.23 7.31
CA LEU A 81 -1.58 -5.63 7.65
C LEU A 81 -1.69 -4.95 9.01
N THR A 82 -0.71 -5.15 9.88
CA THR A 82 -0.58 -4.34 11.10
C THR A 82 0.35 -3.18 10.80
N ASP A 83 -0.13 -1.96 10.99
CA ASP A 83 0.68 -0.76 10.80
C ASP A 83 1.70 -0.56 11.93
N SER A 84 2.61 0.40 11.77
CA SER A 84 3.67 0.64 12.76
C SER A 84 3.15 1.14 14.11
N ALA A 85 1.90 1.63 14.18
CA ALA A 85 1.22 2.02 15.40
C ALA A 85 0.51 0.82 16.09
N GLY A 86 0.54 -0.37 15.50
CA GLY A 86 -0.09 -1.59 16.01
C GLY A 86 -1.55 -1.75 15.61
N LYS A 87 -2.05 -0.94 14.67
CA LYS A 87 -3.43 -1.00 14.19
C LYS A 87 -3.54 -2.03 13.07
N LEU A 88 -4.46 -2.98 13.24
CA LEU A 88 -4.75 -4.00 12.24
C LEU A 88 -5.68 -3.42 11.16
N ILE A 89 -5.24 -3.48 9.91
CA ILE A 89 -5.98 -3.04 8.73
C ILE A 89 -6.43 -4.25 7.92
N ASP A 90 -7.69 -4.24 7.51
CA ASP A 90 -8.31 -5.31 6.73
C ASP A 90 -8.37 -4.93 5.24
N PHE A 91 -7.76 -5.77 4.40
CA PHE A 91 -7.68 -5.62 2.95
C PHE A 91 -8.62 -6.58 2.21
N THR A 92 -9.43 -7.40 2.89
CA THR A 92 -10.23 -8.44 2.21
C THR A 92 -11.24 -7.91 1.18
N ASN A 93 -11.65 -6.64 1.30
CA ASN A 93 -12.55 -5.96 0.34
C ASN A 93 -11.83 -4.99 -0.63
N THR A 94 -10.50 -4.93 -0.51
CA THR A 94 -9.63 -4.09 -1.32
C THR A 94 -9.13 -4.86 -2.54
N ILE A 95 -9.20 -4.24 -3.72
CA ILE A 95 -8.60 -4.80 -4.93
C ILE A 95 -7.18 -4.24 -5.04
N ILE A 96 -6.18 -5.11 -5.08
CA ILE A 96 -4.78 -4.73 -5.25
C ILE A 96 -4.37 -4.95 -6.70
N LEU A 97 -3.84 -3.91 -7.33
CA LEU A 97 -3.27 -3.92 -8.67
C LEU A 97 -1.78 -3.60 -8.57
N LEU A 98 -0.96 -4.36 -9.29
CA LEU A 98 0.48 -4.14 -9.40
C LEU A 98 0.81 -3.97 -10.88
N THR A 99 1.63 -2.98 -11.23
CA THR A 99 2.22 -2.86 -12.58
C THR A 99 3.73 -3.00 -12.48
N SER A 100 4.35 -3.45 -13.57
CA SER A 100 5.80 -3.49 -13.68
C SER A 100 6.25 -3.22 -15.11
N ASN A 101 7.33 -2.47 -15.27
CA ASN A 101 7.94 -2.20 -16.58
C ASN A 101 9.07 -3.18 -16.94
N LEU A 102 9.38 -4.17 -16.08
CA LEU A 102 10.47 -5.14 -16.31
C LEU A 102 10.31 -6.00 -17.58
N GLY A 103 9.11 -6.06 -18.15
CA GLY A 103 8.80 -6.81 -19.38
C GLY A 103 8.69 -5.98 -20.65
N CYS A 104 8.97 -4.66 -20.60
CA CYS A 104 8.92 -3.80 -21.78
C CYS A 104 10.25 -3.89 -22.55
N PRO A 105 10.25 -4.26 -23.86
CA PRO A 105 11.45 -4.37 -24.69
C PRO A 105 12.27 -3.09 -24.84
#